data_AF-A0A2N8MBE3-F1
#
_entry.id   AF-A0A2N8MBE3-F1
#
_cell.length_a   1.000
_cell.length_b   1.000
_cell.length_c   1.000
_cell.angle_alpha   90.00
_cell.angle_beta   90.00
_cell.angle_gamma   90.00
#
_symmetry.space_group_name_H-M   'P 1'
#
loop_
_entity.id
_entity.type
_entity.pdbx_description
1 polymer ?
#
loop_
_entity_poly.entity_id
_entity_poly.type
_entity_poly.pdbx_seq_one_letter_code
_entity_poly.pdbx_strand_id
1 'polypeptide(L)'
;MLIVRNLVRDAVATACALHVLAPDHPALFRLDGVATLHHGRFARVDRRRLDGAVEREIGHERPAGPLVLIGTQTLEQSLDIDADLLITDLAPMDVLLQRIGRLHRHDRDGQRPKGFDAAKAIVLTPFDFDASLAAVTRDRNGPHGLGGLVYGNLVSLAATRERIGGGAAWTIPSMNRELVEAATHPVTLEALKDRLASRDERWEEIWRKTLGTRYAQGQAADLATIDWKQPVSDFRIAEDCIGTRLGLGDIEIALPPQRGPFSNSPPIERIVIPAHLIGGVRADAEPVDILQEDDGFSFRLSDRTFSYRRYGLERV
;
A
#
# COMPACT_ATOMS: atom_id res chain seq x y z
N MET A 1 -3.86 17.79 2.03
CA MET A 1 -3.15 16.82 2.89
C MET A 1 -3.29 15.43 2.30
N LEU A 2 -2.21 14.66 2.30
CA LEU A 2 -2.15 13.28 1.83
C LEU A 2 -1.81 12.35 3.01
N ILE A 3 -2.60 11.29 3.21
CA ILE A 3 -2.39 10.28 4.24
C ILE A 3 -2.15 8.92 3.56
N VAL A 4 -0.93 8.38 3.67
CA VAL A 4 -0.56 7.09 3.07
C VAL A 4 -0.38 6.04 4.16
N ARG A 5 -1.30 5.08 4.19
CA ARG A 5 -1.26 3.92 5.11
C ARG A 5 -0.69 2.71 4.38
N ASN A 6 0.08 1.88 5.07
CA ASN A 6 0.72 0.73 4.43
C ASN A 6 -0.26 -0.39 4.09
N LEU A 7 -1.37 -0.48 4.82
CA LEU A 7 -2.37 -1.54 4.68
C LEU A 7 -3.73 -0.94 4.36
N VAL A 8 -4.50 -1.66 3.53
CA VAL A 8 -5.84 -1.21 3.16
C VAL A 8 -6.76 -1.12 4.37
N ARG A 9 -6.70 -2.09 5.29
CA ARG A 9 -7.48 -2.05 6.55
C ARG A 9 -7.19 -0.80 7.38
N ASP A 10 -5.94 -0.33 7.41
CA ASP A 10 -5.56 0.85 8.18
C ASP A 10 -6.00 2.13 7.46
N ALA A 11 -5.96 2.14 6.13
CA ALA A 11 -6.50 3.21 5.31
C ALA A 11 -8.02 3.36 5.53
N VAL A 12 -8.76 2.25 5.49
CA VAL A 12 -10.20 2.21 5.78
C VAL A 12 -10.47 2.66 7.21
N ALA A 13 -9.76 2.13 8.21
CA ALA A 13 -9.92 2.55 9.60
C ALA A 13 -9.70 4.06 9.79
N THR A 14 -8.70 4.62 9.11
CA THR A 14 -8.43 6.07 9.13
C THR A 14 -9.58 6.85 8.48
N ALA A 15 -10.08 6.38 7.33
CA ALA A 15 -11.20 7.02 6.64
C ALA A 15 -12.49 6.97 7.46
N CYS A 16 -12.81 5.83 8.07
CA CYS A 16 -13.94 5.67 8.98
C CYS A 16 -13.83 6.62 10.18
N ALA A 17 -12.65 6.70 10.82
CA ALA A 17 -12.43 7.58 11.96
C ALA A 17 -12.65 9.06 11.61
N LEU A 18 -12.15 9.52 10.45
CA LEU A 18 -12.39 10.90 9.99
C LEU A 18 -13.86 11.14 9.64
N HIS A 19 -14.53 10.15 9.03
CA HIS A 19 -15.94 10.26 8.67
C HIS A 19 -16.83 10.32 9.91
N VAL A 20 -16.53 9.55 10.96
CA VAL A 20 -17.24 9.64 12.26
C VAL A 20 -17.00 10.99 12.93
N LEU A 21 -15.76 11.48 12.90
CA LEU A 21 -15.40 12.75 13.54
C LEU A 21 -16.07 13.95 12.85
N ALA A 22 -16.12 13.95 11.52
CA ALA A 22 -16.62 15.08 10.75
C ALA A 22 -17.22 14.63 9.39
N PRO A 23 -18.43 14.04 9.38
CA PRO A 23 -19.00 13.35 8.21
C PRO A 23 -19.23 14.26 6.99
N ASP A 24 -19.57 15.52 7.25
CA ASP A 24 -19.90 16.52 6.23
C ASP A 24 -18.75 17.51 5.98
N HIS A 25 -17.56 17.26 6.56
CA HIS A 25 -16.45 18.18 6.37
C HIS A 25 -16.07 18.25 4.88
N PRO A 26 -15.97 19.46 4.29
CA PRO A 26 -15.74 19.62 2.86
C PRO A 26 -14.37 19.09 2.40
N ALA A 27 -13.42 18.97 3.32
CA ALA A 27 -12.09 18.43 3.01
C ALA A 27 -12.05 16.92 2.81
N LEU A 28 -13.10 16.14 3.13
CA LEU A 28 -13.07 14.71 2.85
C LEU A 28 -13.09 14.48 1.34
N PHE A 29 -12.16 13.67 0.83
CA PHE A 29 -12.17 13.26 -0.58
C PHE A 29 -13.47 12.53 -0.92
N ARG A 30 -14.10 12.93 -2.03
CA ARG A 30 -15.41 12.44 -2.48
C ARG A 30 -15.38 12.06 -3.95
N LEU A 31 -16.14 11.02 -4.29
CA LEU A 31 -16.52 10.71 -5.67
C LEU A 31 -18.05 10.66 -5.72
N ASP A 32 -18.68 11.39 -6.65
CA ASP A 32 -20.14 11.52 -6.76
C ASP A 32 -20.82 11.93 -5.43
N GLY A 33 -20.17 12.80 -4.65
CA GLY A 33 -20.65 13.21 -3.32
C GLY A 33 -20.39 12.21 -2.19
N VAL A 34 -19.95 10.99 -2.50
CA VAL A 34 -19.66 9.94 -1.52
C VAL A 34 -18.23 10.07 -1.00
N ALA A 35 -18.08 10.40 0.28
CA ALA A 35 -16.77 10.39 0.97
C ALA A 35 -16.14 8.99 0.91
N THR A 36 -14.88 8.93 0.51
CA THR A 36 -14.17 7.67 0.24
C THR A 36 -12.65 7.84 0.36
N LEU A 37 -11.90 6.81 -0.02
CA LEU A 37 -10.44 6.72 0.01
C LEU A 37 -9.93 6.03 -1.26
N HIS A 38 -8.60 5.83 -1.35
CA HIS A 38 -7.98 5.29 -2.55
C HIS A 38 -7.06 4.08 -2.28
N HIS A 39 -7.42 2.89 -2.79
CA HIS A 39 -6.58 1.68 -2.73
C HIS A 39 -6.97 0.61 -3.78
N GLY A 40 -6.19 -0.46 -3.89
CA GLY A 40 -6.39 -1.53 -4.87
C GLY A 40 -7.55 -2.52 -4.62
N ARG A 41 -8.47 -2.23 -3.69
CA ARG A 41 -9.67 -3.09 -3.41
C ARG A 41 -10.96 -2.52 -4.01
N PHE A 42 -10.87 -1.51 -4.87
CA PHE A 42 -12.01 -1.05 -5.65
C PHE A 42 -12.09 -1.85 -6.95
N ALA A 43 -13.32 -2.09 -7.43
CA ALA A 43 -13.56 -2.68 -8.73
C ALA A 43 -12.89 -1.82 -9.82
N ARG A 44 -12.45 -2.44 -10.92
CA ARG A 44 -11.65 -1.75 -11.95
C ARG A 44 -12.34 -0.51 -12.53
N VAL A 45 -13.66 -0.57 -12.70
CA VAL A 45 -14.47 0.54 -13.22
C VAL A 45 -14.48 1.73 -12.26
N ASP A 46 -14.68 1.48 -10.97
CA ASP A 46 -14.63 2.52 -9.92
C ASP A 46 -13.21 3.04 -9.75
N ARG A 47 -12.23 2.14 -9.80
CA ARG A 47 -10.83 2.49 -9.61
C ARG A 47 -10.36 3.52 -10.63
N ARG A 48 -10.68 3.36 -11.91
CA ARG A 48 -10.36 4.34 -12.96
C ARG A 48 -10.99 5.71 -12.68
N ARG A 49 -12.22 5.74 -12.16
CA ARG A 49 -12.91 6.98 -11.82
C ARG A 49 -12.29 7.65 -10.61
N LEU A 50 -11.90 6.87 -9.61
CA LEU A 50 -11.17 7.33 -8.43
C LEU A 50 -9.79 7.88 -8.82
N ASP A 51 -9.02 7.20 -9.68
CA ASP A 51 -7.73 7.67 -10.18
C ASP A 51 -7.90 9.07 -10.84
N GLY A 52 -8.86 9.20 -11.77
CA GLY A 52 -9.13 10.49 -12.41
C GLY A 52 -9.68 11.56 -11.47
N ALA A 53 -10.41 11.20 -10.41
CA ALA A 53 -10.85 12.15 -9.39
C ALA A 53 -9.68 12.61 -8.51
N VAL A 54 -8.77 11.71 -8.14
CA VAL A 54 -7.56 12.08 -7.41
C VAL A 54 -6.72 13.07 -8.21
N GLU A 55 -6.46 12.81 -9.49
CA GLU A 55 -5.69 13.73 -10.34
C GLU A 55 -6.34 15.12 -10.45
N ARG A 56 -7.66 15.19 -10.60
CA ARG A 56 -8.38 16.48 -10.64
C ARG A 56 -8.33 17.26 -9.32
N GLU A 57 -8.44 16.57 -8.19
CA GLU A 57 -8.62 17.22 -6.89
C GLU A 57 -7.30 17.57 -6.20
N ILE A 58 -6.21 16.83 -6.48
CA ILE A 58 -4.91 17.02 -5.82
C ILE A 58 -3.71 17.01 -6.79
N GLY A 59 -3.94 17.08 -8.10
CA GLY A 59 -2.88 17.19 -9.09
C GLY A 59 -2.34 18.61 -9.27
N HIS A 60 -1.65 18.81 -10.41
CA HIS A 60 -1.04 20.09 -10.76
C HIS A 60 -2.08 21.21 -10.89
N GLU A 61 -3.09 21.00 -11.73
CA GLU A 61 -4.24 21.88 -11.88
C GLU A 61 -5.37 21.37 -11.00
N ARG A 62 -5.59 22.02 -9.86
CA ARG A 62 -6.56 21.59 -8.86
C ARG A 62 -7.44 22.74 -8.35
N PRO A 63 -8.67 22.45 -7.89
CA PRO A 63 -9.52 23.44 -7.24
C PRO A 63 -8.87 24.06 -5.99
N ALA A 64 -9.30 25.27 -5.66
CA ALA A 64 -8.99 25.88 -4.37
C ALA A 64 -9.84 25.22 -3.27
N GLY A 65 -9.24 24.99 -2.11
CA GLY A 65 -9.94 24.45 -0.95
C GLY A 65 -9.12 23.40 -0.20
N PRO A 66 -9.58 23.01 1.00
CA PRO A 66 -8.94 21.95 1.76
C PRO A 66 -9.32 20.59 1.18
N LEU A 67 -8.37 19.66 1.18
CA LEU A 67 -8.61 18.26 0.81
C LEU A 67 -7.76 17.33 1.68
N VAL A 68 -8.34 16.22 2.09
CA VAL A 68 -7.71 15.09 2.77
C VAL A 68 -7.93 13.86 1.92
N LEU A 69 -6.85 13.40 1.28
CA LEU A 69 -6.84 12.15 0.53
C LEU A 69 -6.17 11.07 1.37
N ILE A 70 -6.89 9.98 1.64
CA ILE A 70 -6.37 8.80 2.30
C ILE A 70 -6.18 7.70 1.26
N GLY A 71 -5.06 7.00 1.32
CA GLY A 71 -4.90 5.80 0.52
C GLY A 71 -3.72 4.94 0.92
N THR A 72 -3.42 3.99 0.06
CA THR A 72 -2.27 3.10 0.21
C THR A 72 -1.17 3.42 -0.80
N GLN A 73 -0.17 2.55 -0.95
CA GLN A 73 0.93 2.69 -1.90
C GLN A 73 0.48 2.89 -3.34
N THR A 74 -0.77 2.58 -3.65
CA THR A 74 -1.32 2.86 -4.98
C THR A 74 -1.38 4.35 -5.33
N LEU A 75 -1.27 5.26 -4.34
CA LEU A 75 -1.10 6.70 -4.58
C LEU A 75 0.35 7.08 -4.95
N GLU A 76 1.30 6.16 -4.80
CA GLU A 76 2.72 6.38 -5.12
C GLU A 76 3.02 6.13 -6.60
N GLN A 77 2.20 5.33 -7.28
CA GLN A 77 2.45 4.85 -8.63
C GLN A 77 1.51 5.53 -9.63
N SER A 78 2.11 6.17 -10.63
CA SER A 78 1.43 6.70 -11.82
C SER A 78 0.47 7.88 -11.63
N LEU A 79 0.31 8.42 -10.43
CA LEU A 79 -0.50 9.63 -10.19
C LEU A 79 0.37 10.86 -9.97
N ASP A 80 0.05 11.95 -10.66
CA ASP A 80 0.69 13.25 -10.49
C ASP A 80 -0.01 14.04 -9.38
N ILE A 81 0.45 13.86 -8.14
CA ILE A 81 -0.16 14.41 -6.92
C ILE A 81 0.78 15.41 -6.25
N ASP A 82 0.24 16.55 -5.81
CA ASP A 82 0.93 17.53 -4.95
C ASP A 82 0.17 17.73 -3.64
N ALA A 83 0.78 17.37 -2.53
CA ALA A 83 0.24 17.60 -1.20
C ALA A 83 1.02 18.70 -0.47
N ASP A 84 0.31 19.51 0.34
CA ASP A 84 0.92 20.51 1.22
C ASP A 84 1.47 19.89 2.53
N LEU A 85 0.96 18.71 2.91
CA LEU A 85 1.37 17.93 4.07
C LEU A 85 1.21 16.43 3.75
N LEU A 86 2.24 15.65 4.07
CA LEU A 86 2.23 14.20 3.98
C LEU A 86 2.17 13.60 5.40
N ILE A 87 1.23 12.70 5.64
CA ILE A 87 1.23 11.80 6.79
C ILE A 87 1.38 10.39 6.25
N THR A 88 2.32 9.62 6.77
CA THR A 88 2.56 8.29 6.21
C THR A 88 3.06 7.30 7.25
N ASP A 89 2.65 6.04 7.13
CA ASP A 89 3.30 4.96 7.88
C ASP A 89 4.79 4.84 7.53
N LEU A 90 5.58 4.37 8.49
CA LEU A 90 6.97 3.99 8.25
C LEU A 90 7.05 3.00 7.08
N ALA A 91 7.99 3.27 6.17
CA ALA A 91 8.28 2.44 5.01
C ALA A 91 9.80 2.37 4.79
N PRO A 92 10.30 1.46 3.94
CA PRO A 92 11.68 1.49 3.47
C PRO A 92 12.04 2.86 2.89
N MET A 93 13.30 3.29 3.03
CA MET A 93 13.70 4.67 2.73
C MET A 93 13.42 5.08 1.29
N ASP A 94 13.67 4.19 0.34
CA ASP A 94 13.36 4.39 -1.08
C ASP A 94 11.86 4.64 -1.31
N VAL A 95 10.99 3.83 -0.68
CA VAL A 95 9.54 4.01 -0.73
C VAL A 95 9.11 5.31 -0.05
N LEU A 96 9.71 5.64 1.11
CA LEU A 96 9.43 6.90 1.81
C LEU A 96 9.80 8.11 0.95
N LEU A 97 10.94 8.07 0.25
CA LEU A 97 11.34 9.13 -0.68
C LEU A 97 10.39 9.23 -1.88
N GLN A 98 9.86 8.11 -2.38
CA GLN A 98 8.82 8.12 -3.42
C GLN A 98 7.53 8.81 -2.94
N ARG A 99 7.12 8.56 -1.68
CA ARG A 99 5.99 9.27 -1.05
C ARG A 99 6.28 10.77 -0.89
N ILE A 100 7.49 11.11 -0.43
CA ILE A 100 7.94 12.51 -0.31
C ILE A 100 7.97 13.20 -1.68
N GLY A 101 8.18 12.48 -2.78
CA GLY A 101 8.07 13.02 -4.14
C GLY A 101 6.66 13.50 -4.54
N ARG A 102 5.65 13.32 -3.67
CA ARG A 102 4.29 13.88 -3.80
C ARG A 102 4.05 15.07 -2.86
N LEU A 103 4.98 15.35 -1.96
CA LEU A 103 4.95 16.50 -1.06
C LEU A 103 5.61 17.68 -1.76
N HIS A 104 4.86 18.78 -1.90
CA HIS A 104 5.33 19.99 -2.57
C HIS A 104 5.91 19.72 -3.97
N ARG A 105 5.26 18.83 -4.72
CA ARG A 105 5.76 18.30 -5.99
C ARG A 105 5.82 19.35 -7.10
N HIS A 106 4.86 20.27 -7.14
CA HIS A 106 4.83 21.37 -8.09
C HIS A 106 5.19 22.68 -7.37
N ASP A 107 5.86 23.55 -8.11
CA ASP A 107 6.07 24.92 -7.66
C ASP A 107 4.73 25.64 -7.60
N ARG A 108 4.43 26.17 -6.42
CA ARG A 108 3.16 26.83 -6.07
C ARG A 108 3.42 28.05 -5.19
N ASP A 109 4.53 28.73 -5.46
CA ASP A 109 4.98 29.90 -4.70
C ASP A 109 3.83 30.88 -4.40
N GLY A 110 3.65 31.18 -3.10
CA GLY A 110 2.61 32.09 -2.60
C GLY A 110 1.18 31.52 -2.58
N GLN A 111 0.93 30.30 -3.08
CA GLN A 111 -0.41 29.68 -3.12
C GLN A 111 -0.65 28.65 -2.01
N ARG A 112 0.41 28.25 -1.28
CA ARG A 112 0.25 27.29 -0.17
C ARG A 112 -0.39 27.99 1.03
N PRO A 113 -1.30 27.32 1.77
CA PRO A 113 -1.90 27.91 2.96
C PRO A 113 -0.86 28.21 4.04
N LYS A 114 -1.08 29.28 4.81
CA LYS A 114 -0.20 29.66 5.93
C LYS A 114 0.05 28.48 6.86
N GLY A 115 1.33 28.21 7.17
CA GLY A 115 1.74 27.09 8.02
C GLY A 115 2.08 25.81 7.25
N PHE A 116 1.91 25.82 5.91
CA PHE A 116 2.33 24.78 4.99
C PHE A 116 3.36 25.27 3.97
N ASP A 117 4.02 26.39 4.27
CA ASP A 117 5.05 27.00 3.44
C ASP A 117 6.30 26.11 3.33
N ALA A 118 6.64 25.40 4.42
CA ALA A 118 7.71 24.42 4.44
C ALA A 118 7.15 23.00 4.27
N ALA A 119 7.74 22.25 3.33
CA ALA A 119 7.43 20.84 3.11
C ALA A 119 7.62 20.04 4.41
N LYS A 120 6.56 19.35 4.85
CA LYS A 120 6.58 18.52 6.05
C LYS A 120 5.99 17.14 5.78
N ALA A 121 6.71 16.10 6.20
CA ALA A 121 6.23 14.73 6.26
C ALA A 121 6.17 14.27 7.72
N ILE A 122 5.02 13.75 8.15
CA ILE A 122 4.82 13.14 9.46
C ILE A 122 4.85 11.63 9.27
N VAL A 123 5.91 10.99 9.75
CA VAL A 123 6.06 9.54 9.67
C VAL A 123 5.49 8.90 10.93
N LEU A 124 4.43 8.12 10.76
CA LEU A 124 3.77 7.35 11.80
C LEU A 124 4.61 6.09 12.05
N THR A 125 5.01 5.92 13.30
CA THR A 125 5.70 4.71 13.77
C THR A 125 4.83 4.06 14.85
N PRO A 126 4.81 2.72 14.94
CA PRO A 126 4.19 2.07 16.09
C PRO A 126 4.82 2.59 17.38
N PHE A 127 4.00 2.78 18.41
CA PHE A 127 4.49 3.15 19.74
C PHE A 127 5.56 2.16 20.23
N ASP A 128 5.31 0.88 20.00
CA ASP A 128 6.25 -0.20 20.27
C ASP A 128 6.69 -0.85 18.95
N PHE A 129 7.89 -0.49 18.47
CA PHE A 129 8.46 -1.12 17.29
C PHE A 129 8.86 -2.59 17.56
N ASP A 130 9.17 -2.94 18.81
CA ASP A 130 9.57 -4.29 19.23
C ASP A 130 8.40 -5.28 19.19
N ALA A 131 7.16 -4.78 19.21
CA ALA A 131 5.97 -5.58 18.89
C ALA A 131 6.04 -6.18 17.47
N SER A 132 6.66 -5.47 16.52
CA SER A 132 6.91 -6.00 15.18
C SER A 132 7.91 -7.16 15.23
N LEU A 133 8.97 -7.03 16.02
CA LEU A 133 9.93 -8.12 16.21
C LEU A 133 9.26 -9.36 16.81
N ALA A 134 8.49 -9.19 17.88
CA ALA A 134 7.79 -10.28 18.55
C ALA A 134 6.78 -10.99 17.65
N ALA A 135 6.11 -10.26 16.76
CA ALA A 135 5.17 -10.85 15.80
C ALA A 135 5.91 -11.71 14.76
N VAL A 136 6.98 -11.18 14.18
CA VAL A 136 7.72 -11.84 13.08
C VAL A 136 8.49 -13.07 13.54
N THR A 137 9.06 -13.06 14.73
CA THR A 137 9.70 -14.26 15.28
C THR A 137 8.71 -15.41 15.49
N ARG A 138 7.42 -15.09 15.72
CA ARG A 138 6.31 -16.05 15.82
C ARG A 138 5.60 -16.33 14.49
N ASP A 139 6.23 -16.01 13.36
CA ASP A 139 5.68 -16.19 12.01
C ASP A 139 4.34 -15.48 11.78
N ARG A 140 4.17 -14.30 12.41
CA ARG A 140 3.02 -13.42 12.22
C ARG A 140 3.46 -12.12 11.54
N ASN A 141 2.53 -11.49 10.83
CA ASN A 141 2.74 -10.15 10.32
C ASN A 141 2.78 -9.15 11.47
N GLY A 142 3.77 -8.25 11.47
CA GLY A 142 3.77 -7.13 12.41
C GLY A 142 2.69 -6.09 12.09
N PRO A 143 2.47 -5.14 13.02
CA PRO A 143 1.45 -4.11 12.88
C PRO A 143 1.74 -3.20 11.67
N HIS A 144 0.69 -2.63 11.09
CA HIS A 144 0.79 -1.62 10.03
C HIS A 144 1.68 -2.00 8.83
N GLY A 145 1.75 -3.31 8.52
CA GLY A 145 2.50 -3.83 7.37
C GLY A 145 4.00 -4.01 7.61
N LEU A 146 4.48 -3.74 8.83
CA LEU A 146 5.88 -3.88 9.21
C LEU A 146 6.22 -5.33 9.52
N GLY A 147 7.28 -5.87 8.91
CA GLY A 147 7.72 -7.25 9.13
C GLY A 147 6.78 -8.31 8.57
N GLY A 148 5.90 -7.95 7.65
CA GLY A 148 4.91 -8.86 7.10
C GLY A 148 4.84 -8.82 5.57
N LEU A 149 3.65 -9.12 5.04
CA LEU A 149 3.33 -9.17 3.61
C LEU A 149 3.71 -7.92 2.80
N VAL A 150 3.83 -6.74 3.42
CA VAL A 150 4.13 -5.48 2.72
C VAL A 150 5.62 -5.17 2.77
N TYR A 151 6.21 -5.07 3.97
CA TYR A 151 7.64 -4.79 4.13
C TYR A 151 8.29 -5.81 5.08
N GLY A 152 8.81 -6.90 4.53
CA GLY A 152 9.40 -8.00 5.30
C GLY A 152 10.77 -7.69 5.94
N ASN A 153 11.54 -6.75 5.39
CA ASN A 153 12.88 -6.43 5.89
C ASN A 153 12.82 -5.41 7.04
N LEU A 154 12.67 -5.90 8.28
CA LEU A 154 12.64 -5.06 9.47
C LEU A 154 13.95 -4.30 9.75
N VAL A 155 15.11 -4.84 9.34
CA VAL A 155 16.40 -4.14 9.51
C VAL A 155 16.47 -2.89 8.64
N SER A 156 15.96 -2.97 7.40
CA SER A 156 15.83 -1.79 6.52
C SER A 156 14.86 -0.76 7.09
N LEU A 157 13.72 -1.18 7.66
CA LEU A 157 12.78 -0.28 8.34
C LEU A 157 13.41 0.38 9.57
N ALA A 158 14.21 -0.36 10.34
CA ALA A 158 14.96 0.17 11.48
C ALA A 158 15.98 1.24 11.03
N ALA A 159 16.69 1.00 9.93
CA ALA A 159 17.60 1.96 9.33
C ALA A 159 16.87 3.26 8.94
N THR A 160 15.71 3.16 8.26
CA THR A 160 14.89 4.33 7.95
C THR A 160 14.49 5.08 9.22
N ARG A 161 14.03 4.37 10.25
CA ARG A 161 13.61 4.97 11.53
C ARG A 161 14.77 5.69 12.22
N GLU A 162 15.98 5.12 12.25
CA GLU A 162 17.16 5.79 12.82
C GLU A 162 17.53 7.06 12.06
N ARG A 163 17.37 7.07 10.73
CA ARG A 163 17.61 8.27 9.91
C ARG A 163 16.58 9.38 10.11
N ILE A 164 15.35 9.03 10.45
CA ILE A 164 14.31 10.00 10.83
C ILE A 164 14.56 10.53 12.25
N GLY A 165 14.96 9.65 13.18
CA GLY A 165 15.24 10.02 14.57
C GLY A 165 14.06 10.70 15.26
N GLY A 166 14.32 11.75 16.04
CA GLY A 166 13.30 12.62 16.64
C GLY A 166 12.73 13.69 15.70
N GLY A 167 13.09 13.63 14.42
CA GLY A 167 12.86 14.66 13.41
C GLY A 167 14.16 14.94 12.65
N ALA A 168 14.07 14.99 11.33
CA ALA A 168 15.19 15.26 10.44
C ALA A 168 14.78 16.30 9.39
N ALA A 169 15.75 17.14 8.99
CA ALA A 169 15.63 18.01 7.83
C ALA A 169 16.47 17.42 6.71
N TRP A 170 15.85 17.18 5.55
CA TRP A 170 16.52 16.60 4.39
C TRP A 170 16.51 17.56 3.21
N THR A 171 17.66 17.69 2.55
CA THR A 171 17.82 18.44 1.31
C THR A 171 17.69 17.47 0.13
N ILE A 172 16.49 17.43 -0.44
CA ILE A 172 16.14 16.57 -1.59
C ILE A 172 16.38 17.37 -2.88
N PRO A 173 16.96 16.78 -3.95
CA PRO A 173 17.37 15.39 -4.10
C PRO A 173 18.79 15.06 -3.62
N SER A 174 19.56 16.04 -3.13
CA SER A 174 20.99 15.87 -2.81
C SER A 174 21.27 14.72 -1.82
N MET A 175 20.36 14.49 -0.87
CA MET A 175 20.48 13.44 0.14
C MET A 175 19.87 12.09 -0.28
N ASN A 176 19.20 11.99 -1.44
CA ASN A 176 18.47 10.78 -1.83
C ASN A 176 19.36 9.55 -1.83
N ARG A 177 20.54 9.65 -2.46
CA ARG A 177 21.47 8.52 -2.58
C ARG A 177 21.95 8.04 -1.21
N GLU A 178 22.42 8.96 -0.37
CA GLU A 178 22.92 8.63 0.97
C GLU A 178 21.84 7.95 1.82
N LEU A 179 20.62 8.52 1.81
CA LEU A 179 19.49 7.99 2.57
C LEU A 179 19.13 6.57 2.11
N VAL A 180 19.04 6.34 0.80
CA VAL A 180 18.73 5.02 0.24
C VAL A 180 19.83 4.01 0.57
N GLU A 181 21.10 4.34 0.30
CA GLU A 181 22.22 3.44 0.57
C GLU A 181 22.31 3.10 2.06
N ALA A 182 22.04 4.06 2.96
CA ALA A 182 22.02 3.82 4.40
C ALA A 182 20.98 2.78 4.85
N ALA A 183 19.90 2.59 4.10
CA ALA A 183 18.79 1.70 4.44
C ALA A 183 18.68 0.45 3.54
N THR A 184 19.59 0.30 2.57
CA THR A 184 19.54 -0.80 1.58
C THR A 184 20.87 -1.51 1.38
N HIS A 185 22.00 -0.83 1.62
CA HIS A 185 23.31 -1.41 1.36
C HIS A 185 23.61 -2.59 2.31
N PRO A 186 23.99 -3.77 1.79
CA PRO A 186 24.15 -4.98 2.62
C PRO A 186 25.09 -4.81 3.81
N VAL A 187 26.27 -4.23 3.59
CA VAL A 187 27.27 -3.99 4.66
C VAL A 187 26.72 -3.06 5.75
N THR A 188 25.95 -2.05 5.36
CA THR A 188 25.38 -1.08 6.30
C THR A 188 24.28 -1.74 7.13
N LEU A 189 23.42 -2.54 6.49
CA LEU A 189 22.35 -3.27 7.17
C LEU A 189 22.87 -4.37 8.08
N GLU A 190 23.94 -5.07 7.68
CA GLU A 190 24.59 -6.10 8.50
C GLU A 190 25.21 -5.48 9.75
N ALA A 191 25.98 -4.40 9.62
CA ALA A 191 26.54 -3.67 10.75
C ALA A 191 25.45 -3.11 11.69
N LEU A 192 24.36 -2.60 11.13
CA LEU A 192 23.19 -2.18 11.91
C LEU A 192 22.60 -3.37 12.67
N LYS A 193 22.37 -4.49 11.99
CA LYS A 193 21.86 -5.71 12.62
C LYS A 193 22.78 -6.21 13.72
N ASP A 194 24.11 -6.18 13.57
CA ASP A 194 25.06 -6.59 14.62
C ASP A 194 24.90 -5.73 15.87
N ARG A 195 24.83 -4.41 15.68
CA ARG A 195 24.59 -3.49 16.77
C ARG A 195 23.24 -3.74 17.45
N LEU A 196 22.17 -3.98 16.69
CA LEU A 196 20.84 -4.22 17.25
C LEU A 196 20.74 -5.59 17.95
N ALA A 197 21.35 -6.63 17.38
CA ALA A 197 21.40 -7.98 17.93
C ALA A 197 22.13 -8.04 19.28
N SER A 198 23.09 -7.14 19.53
CA SER A 198 23.76 -7.03 20.84
C SER A 198 22.80 -6.65 21.99
N ARG A 199 21.62 -6.09 21.67
CA ARG A 199 20.60 -5.70 22.64
C ARG A 199 19.39 -6.64 22.63
N ASP A 200 19.11 -7.27 21.51
CA ASP A 200 17.98 -8.18 21.33
C ASP A 200 18.27 -9.21 20.23
N GLU A 201 18.42 -10.47 20.63
CA GLU A 201 18.76 -11.59 19.74
C GLU A 201 17.74 -11.83 18.63
N ARG A 202 16.50 -11.34 18.78
CA ARG A 202 15.45 -11.47 17.75
C ARG A 202 15.85 -10.82 16.43
N TRP A 203 16.73 -9.81 16.45
CA TRP A 203 17.27 -9.20 15.23
C TRP A 203 18.08 -10.19 14.39
N GLU A 204 18.81 -11.11 15.02
CA GLU A 204 19.55 -12.18 14.35
C GLU A 204 18.58 -13.17 13.70
N GLU A 205 17.54 -13.56 14.44
CA GLU A 205 16.51 -14.47 13.95
C GLU A 205 15.82 -13.91 12.70
N ILE A 206 15.39 -12.64 12.76
CA ILE A 206 14.72 -11.95 11.66
C ILE A 206 15.63 -11.78 10.45
N TRP A 207 16.91 -11.47 10.67
CA TRP A 207 17.90 -11.37 9.61
C TRP A 207 18.06 -12.69 8.88
N ARG A 208 18.23 -13.79 9.62
CA ARG A 208 18.32 -15.14 9.07
C ARG A 208 17.06 -15.53 8.29
N LYS A 209 15.86 -15.22 8.81
CA LYS A 209 14.59 -15.46 8.09
C LYS A 209 14.56 -14.66 6.77
N THR A 210 14.92 -13.38 6.81
CA THR A 210 14.93 -12.49 5.64
C THR A 210 15.90 -12.97 4.55
N LEU A 211 17.12 -13.35 4.95
CA LEU A 211 18.11 -13.93 4.04
C LEU A 211 17.62 -15.28 3.47
N GLY A 212 17.09 -16.15 4.32
CA GLY A 212 16.54 -17.45 3.90
C GLY A 212 15.47 -17.31 2.82
N THR A 213 14.50 -16.40 3.01
CA THR A 213 13.48 -16.10 2.00
C THR A 213 14.09 -15.58 0.70
N ARG A 214 15.07 -14.66 0.78
CA ARG A 214 15.76 -14.13 -0.42
C ARG A 214 16.51 -15.22 -1.19
N TYR A 215 17.22 -16.11 -0.50
CA TYR A 215 17.92 -17.23 -1.14
C TYR A 215 16.95 -18.21 -1.81
N ALA A 216 15.84 -18.53 -1.13
CA ALA A 216 14.80 -19.40 -1.70
C ALA A 216 14.17 -18.78 -2.96
N GLN A 217 13.86 -17.48 -2.93
CA GLN A 217 13.36 -16.75 -4.09
C GLN A 217 14.37 -16.68 -5.23
N GLY A 218 15.66 -16.46 -4.91
CA GLY A 218 16.74 -16.47 -5.90
C GLY A 218 16.84 -17.80 -6.63
N GLN A 219 16.85 -18.91 -5.90
CA GLN A 219 16.88 -20.25 -6.51
C GLN A 219 15.63 -20.55 -7.35
N ALA A 220 14.44 -20.17 -6.86
CA ALA A 220 13.21 -20.34 -7.63
C ALA A 220 13.24 -19.51 -8.92
N ALA A 221 13.79 -18.29 -8.87
CA ALA A 221 13.99 -17.46 -10.04
C ALA A 221 14.98 -18.09 -11.02
N ASP A 222 16.12 -18.59 -10.56
CA ASP A 222 17.12 -19.24 -11.43
C ASP A 222 16.52 -20.42 -12.21
N LEU A 223 15.62 -21.20 -11.60
CA LEU A 223 14.90 -22.30 -12.26
C LEU A 223 13.82 -21.82 -13.25
N ALA A 224 13.26 -20.63 -13.02
CA ALA A 224 12.17 -20.06 -13.82
C ALA A 224 12.66 -19.11 -14.92
N THR A 225 13.89 -18.61 -14.84
CA THR A 225 14.41 -17.60 -15.76
C THR A 225 14.70 -18.17 -17.14
N ILE A 226 14.49 -17.31 -18.14
CA ILE A 226 14.90 -17.58 -19.51
C ILE A 226 16.41 -17.40 -19.61
N ASP A 227 17.13 -18.45 -20.04
CA ASP A 227 18.54 -18.32 -20.40
C ASP A 227 18.67 -17.63 -21.76
N TRP A 228 18.87 -16.31 -21.72
CA TRP A 228 19.04 -15.46 -22.91
C TRP A 228 20.28 -15.81 -23.76
N LYS A 229 21.15 -16.71 -23.30
CA LYS A 229 22.31 -17.19 -24.07
C LYS A 229 21.97 -18.37 -24.96
N GLN A 230 20.79 -18.97 -24.85
CA GLN A 230 20.34 -20.09 -25.69
C GLN A 230 19.33 -19.64 -26.76
N PRO A 231 19.37 -20.21 -27.98
CA PRO A 231 18.39 -19.93 -29.01
C PRO A 231 16.95 -20.25 -28.56
N VAL A 232 16.01 -19.35 -28.87
CA VAL A 232 14.58 -19.45 -28.51
C VAL A 232 13.84 -20.42 -29.43
N SER A 233 14.39 -21.59 -29.72
CA SER A 233 13.77 -22.56 -30.64
C SER A 233 12.81 -23.54 -29.95
N ASP A 234 12.97 -23.76 -28.64
CA ASP A 234 12.28 -24.84 -27.91
C ASP A 234 11.63 -24.38 -26.59
N PHE A 235 11.19 -23.12 -26.51
CA PHE A 235 10.44 -22.66 -25.33
C PHE A 235 9.03 -23.23 -25.32
N ARG A 236 8.71 -24.03 -24.29
CA ARG A 236 7.34 -24.34 -23.91
C ARG A 236 6.91 -23.34 -22.84
N ILE A 237 5.81 -22.63 -23.08
CA ILE A 237 5.13 -21.91 -22.00
C ILE A 237 4.61 -23.00 -21.07
N ALA A 238 5.11 -23.06 -19.83
CA ALA A 238 4.60 -23.97 -18.83
C ALA A 238 3.09 -23.72 -18.66
N GLU A 239 2.28 -24.80 -18.60
CA GLU A 239 0.84 -24.69 -18.33
C GLU A 239 0.59 -24.10 -16.93
N ASP A 240 1.55 -24.29 -16.01
CA ASP A 240 1.53 -23.72 -14.67
C ASP A 240 2.02 -22.26 -14.69
N CYS A 241 1.25 -21.37 -14.04
CA CYS A 241 1.64 -19.98 -13.84
C CYS A 241 2.87 -19.87 -12.93
N ILE A 242 4.06 -19.82 -13.53
CA ILE A 242 5.30 -19.49 -12.81
C ILE A 242 5.29 -17.98 -12.51
N GLY A 243 4.81 -17.61 -11.33
CA GLY A 243 4.68 -16.21 -10.91
C GLY A 243 6.03 -15.51 -10.76
N THR A 244 6.29 -14.50 -11.60
CA THR A 244 7.56 -13.71 -11.60
C THR A 244 7.62 -12.64 -10.50
N ARG A 245 6.47 -12.13 -10.08
CA ARG A 245 6.23 -11.78 -8.68
C ARG A 245 5.50 -13.00 -8.11
N LEU A 246 5.84 -13.44 -6.90
CA LEU A 246 4.94 -14.32 -6.12
C LEU A 246 3.64 -13.53 -5.90
N GLY A 247 2.79 -13.53 -6.92
CA GLY A 247 1.47 -12.96 -6.93
C GLY A 247 0.70 -13.79 -5.95
N LEU A 248 0.41 -13.19 -4.79
CA LEU A 248 -0.70 -13.56 -3.95
C LEU A 248 -1.81 -14.03 -4.89
N GLY A 249 -2.27 -15.28 -4.76
CA GLY A 249 -3.26 -15.90 -5.64
C GLY A 249 -4.62 -15.22 -5.58
N ASP A 250 -4.66 -13.95 -5.97
CA ASP A 250 -5.84 -13.12 -6.11
C ASP A 250 -6.73 -13.77 -7.17
N ILE A 251 -8.03 -13.82 -6.91
CA ILE A 251 -9.00 -14.39 -7.84
C ILE A 251 -9.87 -13.26 -8.38
N GLU A 252 -10.13 -13.29 -9.69
CA GLU A 252 -11.13 -12.44 -10.30
C GLU A 252 -12.45 -13.21 -10.38
N ILE A 253 -13.51 -12.65 -9.82
CA ILE A 253 -14.84 -13.23 -9.81
C ILE A 253 -15.74 -12.46 -10.78
N ALA A 254 -16.48 -13.17 -11.62
CA ALA A 254 -17.53 -12.62 -12.46
C ALA A 254 -18.85 -12.54 -11.69
N LEU A 255 -19.57 -11.43 -11.84
CA LEU A 255 -20.84 -11.14 -11.21
C LEU A 255 -21.86 -10.74 -12.29
N PRO A 256 -23.16 -11.03 -12.11
CA PRO A 256 -24.18 -10.30 -12.86
C PRO A 256 -24.04 -8.79 -12.58
N PRO A 257 -24.42 -7.89 -13.51
CA PRO A 257 -24.20 -6.44 -13.35
C PRO A 257 -24.74 -5.91 -12.01
N GLN A 258 -23.85 -5.44 -11.13
CA GLN A 258 -24.21 -4.87 -9.83
C GLN A 258 -24.02 -3.35 -9.80
N ARG A 259 -24.82 -2.63 -9.00
CA ARG A 259 -24.61 -1.20 -8.76
C ARG A 259 -23.64 -1.02 -7.59
N GLY A 260 -22.58 -0.25 -7.82
CA GLY A 260 -21.61 0.14 -6.80
C GLY A 260 -22.03 1.38 -6.00
N PRO A 261 -21.16 1.86 -5.09
CA PRO A 261 -21.43 3.01 -4.22
C PRO A 261 -21.43 4.36 -4.94
N PHE A 262 -20.95 4.44 -6.19
CA PHE A 262 -20.77 5.69 -6.92
C PHE A 262 -21.78 5.78 -8.06
N SER A 263 -22.69 6.75 -8.01
CA SER A 263 -23.88 6.82 -8.86
C SER A 263 -23.58 6.91 -10.36
N ASN A 264 -22.43 7.49 -10.74
CA ASN A 264 -22.04 7.65 -12.14
C ASN A 264 -21.09 6.53 -12.61
N SER A 265 -20.92 5.45 -11.83
CA SER A 265 -20.10 4.31 -12.24
C SER A 265 -20.87 3.37 -13.15
N PRO A 266 -20.21 2.78 -14.16
CA PRO A 266 -20.73 1.61 -14.87
C PRO A 266 -21.04 0.46 -13.90
N PRO A 267 -21.95 -0.46 -14.26
CA PRO A 267 -22.17 -1.66 -13.47
C PRO A 267 -20.88 -2.46 -13.23
N ILE A 268 -20.80 -3.04 -12.04
CA ILE A 268 -19.68 -3.89 -11.64
C ILE A 268 -20.02 -5.32 -12.01
N GLU A 269 -19.28 -5.86 -12.97
CA GLU A 269 -19.41 -7.23 -13.47
C GLU A 269 -18.23 -8.13 -13.08
N ARG A 270 -17.14 -7.52 -12.60
CA ARG A 270 -15.91 -8.22 -12.20
C ARG A 270 -15.30 -7.58 -10.98
N ILE A 271 -14.82 -8.42 -10.07
CA ILE A 271 -14.11 -7.98 -8.87
C ILE A 271 -12.90 -8.86 -8.59
N VAL A 272 -11.78 -8.24 -8.23
CA VAL A 272 -10.58 -8.95 -7.80
C VAL A 272 -10.60 -9.06 -6.27
N ILE A 273 -10.49 -10.29 -5.78
CA ILE A 273 -10.42 -10.59 -4.35
C ILE A 273 -8.96 -10.89 -4.00
N PRO A 274 -8.32 -10.08 -3.13
CA PRO A 274 -6.96 -10.34 -2.69
C PRO A 274 -6.80 -11.69 -1.98
N ALA A 275 -5.71 -12.42 -2.24
CA ALA A 275 -5.50 -13.80 -1.74
C ALA A 275 -5.62 -13.96 -0.23
N HIS A 276 -5.16 -12.95 0.52
CA HIS A 276 -5.26 -12.95 1.98
C HIS A 276 -6.70 -12.83 2.51
N LEU A 277 -7.67 -12.42 1.68
CA LEU A 277 -9.10 -12.41 1.99
C LEU A 277 -9.81 -13.70 1.54
N ILE A 278 -9.31 -14.34 0.47
CA ILE A 278 -9.83 -15.60 -0.10
C ILE A 278 -9.78 -16.72 0.94
N GLY A 279 -8.62 -16.98 1.55
CA GLY A 279 -8.43 -18.15 2.40
C GLY A 279 -8.51 -19.47 1.62
N GLY A 280 -9.18 -20.49 2.17
CA GLY A 280 -9.33 -21.82 1.54
C GLY A 280 -10.43 -21.92 0.48
N VAL A 281 -10.94 -20.78 -0.02
CA VAL A 281 -11.94 -20.76 -1.09
C VAL A 281 -11.31 -21.31 -2.37
N ARG A 282 -12.06 -22.18 -3.06
CA ARG A 282 -11.60 -22.77 -4.31
C ARG A 282 -11.58 -21.74 -5.43
N ALA A 283 -10.65 -21.88 -6.37
CA ALA A 283 -10.53 -20.96 -7.51
C ALA A 283 -11.74 -21.01 -8.46
N ASP A 284 -12.52 -22.10 -8.45
CA ASP A 284 -13.74 -22.31 -9.23
C ASP A 284 -15.03 -21.92 -8.48
N ALA A 285 -14.91 -21.30 -7.30
CA ALA A 285 -16.08 -20.88 -6.53
C ALA A 285 -16.86 -19.78 -7.27
N GLU A 286 -18.17 -19.96 -7.40
CA GLU A 286 -19.08 -18.96 -7.96
C GLU A 286 -19.73 -18.12 -6.84
N PRO A 287 -19.99 -16.83 -7.08
CA PRO A 287 -20.67 -15.97 -6.12
C PRO A 287 -22.14 -16.35 -6.04
N VAL A 288 -22.64 -16.47 -4.81
CA VAL A 288 -24.03 -16.79 -4.48
C VAL A 288 -24.58 -15.77 -3.47
N ASP A 289 -25.89 -15.78 -3.23
CA ASP A 289 -26.56 -14.87 -2.29
C ASP A 289 -26.19 -13.39 -2.52
N ILE A 290 -26.23 -12.96 -3.78
CA ILE A 290 -25.91 -11.58 -4.16
C ILE A 290 -27.07 -10.68 -3.73
N LEU A 291 -26.80 -9.74 -2.85
CA LEU A 291 -27.78 -8.79 -2.31
C LEU A 291 -27.38 -7.37 -2.67
N GLN A 292 -28.23 -6.69 -3.43
CA GLN A 292 -28.07 -5.27 -3.74
C GLN A 292 -28.54 -4.43 -2.54
N GLU A 293 -27.70 -3.48 -2.15
CA GLU A 293 -27.92 -2.54 -1.05
C GLU A 293 -27.88 -1.10 -1.60
N ASP A 294 -28.26 -0.11 -0.78
CA ASP A 294 -28.33 1.30 -1.20
C ASP A 294 -26.93 1.88 -1.49
N ASP A 295 -25.90 1.43 -0.77
CA ASP A 295 -24.51 1.91 -0.87
C ASP A 295 -23.56 0.89 -1.49
N GLY A 296 -24.08 -0.12 -2.19
CA GLY A 296 -23.27 -1.16 -2.82
C GLY A 296 -23.98 -2.51 -2.87
N PHE A 297 -23.22 -3.60 -2.70
CA PHE A 297 -23.78 -4.95 -2.69
C PHE A 297 -22.95 -5.89 -1.82
N SER A 298 -23.55 -7.01 -1.44
CA SER A 298 -22.87 -8.11 -0.78
C SER A 298 -23.08 -9.42 -1.55
N PHE A 299 -22.16 -10.36 -1.36
CA PHE A 299 -22.23 -11.70 -1.96
C PHE A 299 -21.47 -12.69 -1.09
N ARG A 300 -21.80 -13.96 -1.23
CA ARG A 300 -21.11 -15.06 -0.58
C ARG A 300 -20.30 -15.86 -1.59
N LEU A 301 -19.09 -16.23 -1.21
CA LEU A 301 -18.20 -17.08 -1.98
C LEU A 301 -17.77 -18.24 -1.08
N SER A 302 -18.26 -19.46 -1.38
CA SER A 302 -18.16 -20.62 -0.48
C SER A 302 -18.71 -20.30 0.93
N ASP A 303 -17.86 -20.30 1.96
CA ASP A 303 -18.19 -20.05 3.38
C ASP A 303 -17.98 -18.59 3.81
N ARG A 304 -17.65 -17.68 2.88
CA ARG A 304 -17.24 -16.30 3.20
C ARG A 304 -18.17 -15.29 2.57
N THR A 305 -18.52 -14.27 3.36
CA THR A 305 -19.30 -13.14 2.89
C THR A 305 -18.39 -11.95 2.60
N PHE A 306 -18.64 -11.32 1.46
CA PHE A 306 -17.97 -10.12 1.01
C PHE A 306 -18.99 -9.00 0.83
N SER A 307 -18.56 -7.77 1.11
CA SER A 307 -19.33 -6.57 0.82
C SER A 307 -18.48 -5.59 0.03
N TYR A 308 -19.09 -4.98 -0.98
CA TYR A 308 -18.48 -3.94 -1.80
C TYR A 308 -19.26 -2.64 -1.63
N ARG A 309 -18.65 -1.68 -0.95
CA ARG A 309 -19.27 -0.40 -0.59
C ARG A 309 -18.32 0.77 -0.83
N ARG A 310 -18.63 1.94 -0.28
CA ARG A 310 -17.81 3.16 -0.38
C ARG A 310 -16.34 3.02 0.04
N TYR A 311 -15.98 1.99 0.80
CA TYR A 311 -14.61 1.70 1.23
C TYR A 311 -13.96 0.53 0.45
N GLY A 312 -14.56 0.15 -0.67
CA GLY A 312 -14.15 -0.95 -1.53
C GLY A 312 -14.59 -2.31 -1.01
N LEU A 313 -13.92 -3.36 -1.46
CA LEU A 313 -14.19 -4.75 -1.08
C LEU A 313 -13.70 -5.05 0.33
N GLU A 314 -14.59 -5.59 1.16
CA GLU A 314 -14.30 -6.06 2.52
C GLU A 314 -14.86 -7.46 2.75
N ARG A 315 -14.22 -8.20 3.64
CA ARG A 315 -14.74 -9.48 4.15
C ARG A 315 -15.54 -9.18 5.41
N VAL A 316 -16.80 -9.62 5.44
CA VAL A 316 -17.73 -9.46 6.56
C VAL A 316 -17.56 -10.59 7.56
#